data_AF-A0A954R599-F1
#
_entry.id   AF-A0A954R599-F1
#
_cell.length_a   1.000
_cell.length_b   1.000
_cell.length_c   1.000
_cell.angle_alpha   90.00
_cell.angle_beta   90.00
_cell.angle_gamma   90.00
#
_symmetry.space_group_name_H-M   'P 1'
#
loop_
_entity.id
_entity.type
_entity.pdbx_description
1 polymer ?
#
loop_
_entity_poly.entity_id
_entity_poly.type
_entity_poly.pdbx_seq_one_letter_code
_entity_poly.pdbx_strand_id
1 'polypeptide(L)'
;RAVLPIDIEHDGDLDLVTSSAEGIRVWSNRGNMSFDNISEFSVLPPADVSMATMVAVDWDRDVDLDIVASGPQADSLGVLENVRHGQFRWRPLGDEFTKFASASSLSLVDADSNVSWDLVAVGESGAALLQTATPLPGTVRALAEKSFSEQAARRGVTVDFDNDSFTDIVTLGDDGLRVFRGRGSAGFVPFDGALPEPISPAAFDVADLDADGDLDLAVATGGGIQWLLNDGGNRNHWIDLRVRGIDPLSPSGRVNHFAIGSLVEVRSGLRYQPFVISQPTTHVGLGRVEQPDLVRVTLTNGIPQVVLQPQADQVVFEKMILKGSCPFAYTWIGERFEFFTDLLWAAPLGLQSAEGVLAPSRPWEYLLLPGDRLAAKDGEYVLQVTEELWEAGYFDQIELIAVDHPSDVAIYSNEKVGPPSIAEFQLHAVRQPHRTVRANDQAGRDWSAALAERDGRYAAAFDGRIRQGLTEPTYIELDLGQLDSPERITLFLTGWIQPGDTSLNIALSQDPRLEAARYPSIQTPDVDGNWRET
;
A
#
# COMPACT_ATOMS: atom_id res chain seq x y z
N ARG A 1 14.92 -4.54 24.03
CA ARG A 1 15.02 -5.40 22.82
C ARG A 1 13.65 -5.40 22.20
N ALA A 2 13.53 -4.94 20.96
CA ALA A 2 12.26 -4.79 20.27
C ALA A 2 12.42 -5.22 18.81
N VAL A 3 11.35 -5.72 18.20
CA VAL A 3 11.27 -6.04 16.77
C VAL A 3 9.94 -5.48 16.29
N LEU A 4 9.97 -4.73 15.20
CA LEU A 4 8.82 -4.04 14.64
C LEU A 4 8.74 -4.37 13.14
N PRO A 5 7.70 -5.08 12.69
CA PRO A 5 7.39 -5.19 11.27
C PRO A 5 6.82 -3.86 10.75
N ILE A 6 7.29 -3.42 9.60
CA ILE A 6 6.90 -2.15 8.97
C ILE A 6 7.18 -2.25 7.47
N ASP A 7 6.35 -1.64 6.63
CA ASP A 7 6.58 -1.51 5.18
C ASP A 7 7.33 -0.19 4.97
N ILE A 8 8.66 -0.21 4.93
CA ILE A 8 9.48 1.01 5.06
C ILE A 8 9.48 1.79 3.74
N GLU A 9 9.59 1.06 2.63
CA GLU A 9 9.64 1.61 1.28
C GLU A 9 8.28 1.66 0.56
N HIS A 10 7.21 1.23 1.22
CA HIS A 10 5.85 1.17 0.65
C HIS A 10 5.80 0.28 -0.60
N ASP A 11 6.63 -0.76 -0.63
CA ASP A 11 6.72 -1.72 -1.74
C ASP A 11 5.73 -2.88 -1.58
N GLY A 12 5.06 -2.92 -0.43
CA GLY A 12 4.01 -3.87 -0.12
C GLY A 12 4.51 -5.14 0.53
N ASP A 13 5.72 -5.23 1.09
CA ASP A 13 5.97 -6.25 2.13
C ASP A 13 6.44 -5.66 3.46
N LEU A 14 6.52 -6.53 4.46
CA LEU A 14 6.93 -6.12 5.80
C LEU A 14 8.41 -6.39 5.96
N ASP A 15 9.16 -5.30 6.10
CA ASP A 15 10.52 -5.21 6.57
C ASP A 15 10.57 -5.35 8.09
N LEU A 16 11.78 -5.28 8.65
CA LEU A 16 11.96 -5.32 10.10
C LEU A 16 12.86 -4.18 10.58
N VAL A 17 12.39 -3.45 11.60
CA VAL A 17 13.25 -2.63 12.45
C VAL A 17 13.46 -3.36 13.77
N THR A 18 14.72 -3.55 14.14
CA THR A 18 15.11 -4.30 15.33
C THR A 18 15.92 -3.41 16.26
N SER A 19 15.73 -3.55 17.56
CA SER A 19 16.56 -2.90 18.57
C SER A 19 17.14 -3.93 19.54
N SER A 20 18.46 -3.88 19.71
CA SER A 20 19.23 -4.80 20.54
C SER A 20 20.23 -4.05 21.42
N ALA A 21 21.12 -4.78 22.10
CA ALA A 21 22.24 -4.17 22.82
C ALA A 21 23.29 -3.55 21.87
N GLU A 22 23.22 -3.86 20.58
CA GLU A 22 24.08 -3.31 19.52
C GLU A 22 23.40 -2.16 18.76
N GLY A 23 22.34 -1.58 19.33
CA GLY A 23 21.58 -0.49 18.75
C GLY A 23 20.42 -0.94 17.85
N ILE A 24 19.94 0.00 17.03
CA ILE A 24 18.87 -0.20 16.06
C ILE A 24 19.45 -0.73 14.74
N ARG A 25 18.73 -1.63 14.07
CA ARG A 25 19.02 -2.08 12.70
C ARG A 25 17.75 -2.13 11.87
N VAL A 26 17.90 -1.76 10.61
CA VAL A 26 16.86 -1.76 9.58
C VAL A 26 17.13 -2.91 8.60
N TRP A 27 16.10 -3.71 8.33
CA TRP A 27 16.22 -4.93 7.53
C TRP A 27 15.18 -4.96 6.42
N SER A 28 15.60 -4.73 5.17
CA SER A 28 14.70 -4.85 4.00
C SER A 28 14.42 -6.32 3.73
N ASN A 29 13.15 -6.67 3.55
CA ASN A 29 12.73 -7.97 3.09
C ASN A 29 13.15 -8.15 1.62
N ARG A 30 13.34 -9.40 1.16
CA ARG A 30 13.64 -9.71 -0.25
C ARG A 30 12.52 -10.50 -0.93
N GLY A 31 11.34 -10.57 -0.31
CA GLY A 31 10.18 -11.31 -0.82
C GLY A 31 10.33 -12.83 -0.80
N ASN A 32 11.31 -13.35 -0.06
CA ASN A 32 11.63 -14.78 0.01
C ASN A 32 11.98 -15.26 1.42
N MET A 33 11.53 -14.52 2.44
CA MET A 33 11.85 -14.73 3.86
C MET A 33 13.34 -14.55 4.21
N SER A 34 14.12 -13.94 3.32
CA SER A 34 15.46 -13.41 3.63
C SER A 34 15.42 -11.90 3.74
N PHE A 35 16.37 -11.36 4.50
CA PHE A 35 16.44 -9.94 4.83
C PHE A 35 17.86 -9.42 4.66
N ASP A 36 17.98 -8.19 4.15
CA ASP A 36 19.23 -7.46 4.08
C ASP A 36 19.31 -6.38 5.14
N ASN A 37 20.47 -6.26 5.78
CA ASN A 37 20.73 -5.13 6.65
C ASN A 37 21.02 -3.89 5.79
N ILE A 38 20.07 -2.95 5.77
CA ILE A 38 20.16 -1.69 5.02
C ILE A 38 20.44 -0.48 5.94
N SER A 39 20.86 -0.73 7.18
CA SER A 39 21.08 0.31 8.19
C SER A 39 22.08 1.38 7.76
N GLU A 40 23.00 1.05 6.84
CA GLU A 40 24.02 1.98 6.35
C GLU A 40 23.45 3.19 5.58
N PHE A 41 22.24 3.07 5.04
CA PHE A 41 21.56 4.17 4.35
C PHE A 41 20.83 5.11 5.31
N SER A 42 20.71 4.72 6.59
CA SER A 42 19.99 5.48 7.61
C SER A 42 20.92 6.26 8.53
N VAL A 43 20.44 7.39 9.05
CA VAL A 43 21.08 8.12 10.15
C VAL A 43 20.41 7.66 11.45
N LEU A 44 20.89 6.56 12.01
CA LEU A 44 20.33 5.92 13.21
C LEU A 44 20.81 6.61 14.51
N PRO A 45 20.12 6.38 15.66
CA PRO A 45 20.63 6.81 16.97
C PRO A 45 22.01 6.21 17.27
N PRO A 46 22.72 6.74 18.29
CA PRO A 46 24.00 6.17 18.71
C PRO A 46 23.93 4.66 18.98
N ALA A 47 24.99 3.92 18.63
CA ALA A 47 24.99 2.46 18.57
C ALA A 47 24.78 1.76 19.93
N ASP A 48 24.94 2.47 21.05
CA ASP A 48 24.70 1.99 22.41
C ASP A 48 23.29 2.29 22.92
N VAL A 49 22.47 2.97 22.12
CA VAL A 49 21.08 3.29 22.46
C VAL A 49 20.18 2.12 22.05
N SER A 50 19.58 1.47 23.05
CA SER A 50 18.62 0.39 22.86
C SER A 50 17.20 0.85 23.17
N MET A 51 16.24 0.52 22.32
CA MET A 51 14.82 0.81 22.53
C MET A 51 14.16 -0.31 23.34
N ALA A 52 13.31 0.11 24.28
CA ALA A 52 12.41 -0.77 25.02
C ALA A 52 11.12 -0.99 24.21
N THR A 53 10.64 0.06 23.53
CA THR A 53 9.40 0.06 22.76
C THR A 53 9.57 0.90 21.49
N MET A 54 8.89 0.49 20.42
CA MET A 54 8.88 1.13 19.10
C MET A 54 7.46 1.00 18.54
N VAL A 55 6.93 2.07 17.96
CA VAL A 55 5.59 2.10 17.37
C VAL A 55 5.67 2.69 15.96
N ALA A 56 5.27 1.90 14.95
CA ALA A 56 5.18 2.36 13.57
C ALA A 56 3.90 3.17 13.35
N VAL A 57 4.00 4.37 12.81
CA VAL A 57 2.87 5.27 12.53
C VAL A 57 3.30 6.40 11.62
N ASP A 58 2.39 6.91 10.80
CA ASP A 58 2.47 8.25 10.21
C ASP A 58 2.34 9.31 11.32
N TRP A 59 3.46 9.57 12.01
CA TRP A 59 3.51 10.34 13.26
C TRP A 59 3.16 11.81 13.02
N ASP A 60 3.63 12.36 11.91
CA ASP A 60 3.49 13.78 11.59
C ASP A 60 2.50 14.09 10.45
N ARG A 61 1.70 13.09 10.04
CA ARG A 61 0.61 13.18 9.07
C ARG A 61 1.06 13.55 7.65
N ASP A 62 2.22 13.06 7.23
CA ASP A 62 2.78 13.23 5.90
C ASP A 62 2.69 11.97 4.99
N VAL A 63 2.03 10.92 5.50
CA VAL A 63 1.80 9.59 4.90
C VAL A 63 2.96 8.61 5.12
N ASP A 64 4.16 9.07 5.44
CA ASP A 64 5.31 8.19 5.60
C ASP A 64 5.30 7.50 6.98
N LEU A 65 5.53 6.18 7.01
CA LEU A 65 5.51 5.44 8.28
C LEU A 65 6.80 5.69 9.08
N ASP A 66 6.72 6.59 10.05
CA ASP A 66 7.73 6.82 11.06
C ASP A 66 7.74 5.77 12.16
N ILE A 67 8.76 5.82 13.02
CA ILE A 67 8.82 5.01 14.25
C ILE A 67 9.06 5.90 15.45
N VAL A 68 8.05 6.03 16.32
CA VAL A 68 8.21 6.63 17.65
C VAL A 68 8.80 5.58 18.58
N ALA A 69 9.93 5.90 19.22
CA ALA A 69 10.67 4.93 20.02
C ALA A 69 11.13 5.52 21.36
N SER A 70 11.10 4.68 22.40
CA SER A 70 11.59 5.02 23.74
C SER A 70 12.44 3.87 24.27
N GLY A 71 13.62 4.21 24.80
CA GLY A 71 14.52 3.31 25.52
C GLY A 71 14.65 3.68 26.99
N PRO A 72 15.48 2.94 27.76
CA PRO A 72 15.66 3.16 29.19
C PRO A 72 16.45 4.45 29.52
N GLN A 73 17.23 5.00 28.59
CA GLN A 73 18.01 6.23 28.81
C GLN A 73 17.17 7.50 28.53
N ALA A 74 17.47 8.61 29.20
CA ALA A 74 16.71 9.85 29.05
C ALA A 74 16.77 10.45 27.63
N ASP A 75 17.87 10.22 26.91
CA ASP A 75 18.12 10.65 25.52
C ASP A 75 17.66 9.62 24.47
N SER A 76 17.06 8.51 24.91
CA SER A 76 16.60 7.42 24.04
C SER A 76 15.13 7.54 23.64
N LEU A 77 14.58 8.76 23.68
CA LEU A 77 13.24 9.09 23.18
C LEU A 77 13.35 9.90 21.89
N GLY A 78 12.71 9.42 20.82
CA GLY A 78 12.77 10.07 19.53
C GLY A 78 11.91 9.42 18.47
N VAL A 79 12.03 9.96 17.27
CA VAL A 79 11.37 9.46 16.06
C VAL A 79 12.46 9.03 15.08
N LEU A 80 12.36 7.83 14.54
CA LEU A 80 13.02 7.50 13.27
C LEU A 80 12.08 8.02 12.18
N GLU A 81 12.39 9.20 11.65
CA GLU A 81 11.67 9.82 10.53
C GLU A 81 11.94 8.99 9.28
N ASN A 82 10.90 8.46 8.64
CA ASN A 82 11.01 7.76 7.37
C ASN A 82 11.18 8.79 6.25
N VAL A 83 12.38 8.85 5.67
CA VAL A 83 12.69 9.76 4.56
C VAL A 83 12.53 9.06 3.20
N ARG A 84 11.76 7.97 3.19
CA ARG A 84 11.47 7.06 2.08
C ARG A 84 12.69 6.27 1.61
N HIS A 85 12.47 5.37 0.64
CA HIS A 85 13.51 4.57 0.00
C HIS A 85 14.36 3.76 1.00
N GLY A 86 13.73 3.12 1.98
CA GLY A 86 14.42 2.28 2.97
C GLY A 86 15.29 3.06 3.97
N GLN A 87 15.09 4.38 4.10
CA GLN A 87 15.95 5.24 4.91
C GLN A 87 15.21 5.88 6.07
N PHE A 88 15.86 5.86 7.23
CA PHE A 88 15.43 6.60 8.41
C PHE A 88 16.40 7.70 8.80
N ARG A 89 15.88 8.75 9.42
CA ARG A 89 16.64 9.78 10.12
C ARG A 89 16.20 9.87 11.58
N TRP A 90 17.12 9.65 12.51
CA TRP A 90 16.87 9.82 13.93
C TRP A 90 16.67 11.30 14.29
N ARG A 91 15.53 11.57 14.92
CA ARG A 91 15.16 12.87 15.49
C ARG A 91 14.84 12.70 16.97
N PRO A 92 15.76 13.07 17.90
CA PRO A 92 15.43 13.13 19.31
C PRO A 92 14.22 14.04 19.53
N LEU A 93 13.29 13.61 20.40
CA LEU A 93 12.19 14.48 20.82
C LEU A 93 12.70 15.47 21.89
N GLY A 94 12.14 16.68 21.89
CA GLY A 94 12.58 17.77 22.75
C GLY A 94 12.30 17.57 24.24
N ASP A 95 12.76 18.54 25.05
CA ASP A 95 12.62 18.52 26.52
C ASP A 95 11.16 18.37 26.98
N GLU A 96 10.21 18.85 26.17
CA GLU A 96 8.77 18.75 26.40
C GLU A 96 8.23 17.31 26.37
N PHE A 97 9.01 16.34 25.88
CA PHE A 97 8.67 14.92 25.84
C PHE A 97 9.40 14.09 26.92
N THR A 98 10.31 14.68 27.69
CA THR A 98 11.25 13.93 28.56
C THR A 98 10.60 13.01 29.60
N LYS A 99 9.36 13.28 30.04
CA LYS A 99 8.64 12.37 30.94
C LYS A 99 8.18 11.06 30.29
N PHE A 100 8.24 10.96 28.97
CA PHE A 100 7.93 9.79 28.17
C PHE A 100 9.20 9.04 27.75
N ALA A 101 10.38 9.53 28.17
CA ALA A 101 11.62 8.75 28.13
C ALA A 101 11.54 7.61 29.15
N SER A 102 12.34 6.57 28.97
CA SER A 102 12.34 5.40 29.88
C SER A 102 11.00 4.65 29.94
N ALA A 103 10.12 4.84 28.94
CA ALA A 103 8.86 4.13 28.86
C ALA A 103 9.11 2.65 28.52
N SER A 104 8.47 1.76 29.28
CA SER A 104 8.46 0.32 28.98
C SER A 104 7.52 -0.01 27.81
N SER A 105 6.53 0.85 27.59
CA SER A 105 5.50 0.72 26.55
C SER A 105 5.03 2.11 26.13
N LEU A 106 4.88 2.28 24.82
CA LEU A 106 4.20 3.41 24.20
C LEU A 106 2.94 2.91 23.49
N SER A 107 1.89 3.73 23.48
CA SER A 107 0.68 3.49 22.70
C SER A 107 0.19 4.79 22.09
N LEU A 108 -0.39 4.70 20.91
CA LEU A 108 -0.98 5.84 20.19
C LEU A 108 -2.47 5.92 20.49
N VAL A 109 -2.95 7.12 20.72
CA VAL A 109 -4.38 7.43 20.86
C VAL A 109 -4.68 8.77 20.17
N ASP A 110 -5.94 9.03 19.85
CA ASP A 110 -6.40 10.39 19.53
C ASP A 110 -7.36 10.80 20.66
N ALA A 111 -6.83 11.45 21.69
CA ALA A 111 -7.61 11.72 22.89
C ALA A 111 -8.52 12.94 22.71
N ASP A 112 -8.12 13.93 21.89
CA ASP A 112 -8.84 15.19 21.76
C ASP A 112 -9.44 15.45 20.37
N SER A 113 -9.35 14.49 19.46
CA SER A 113 -9.90 14.57 18.10
C SER A 113 -9.32 15.73 17.29
N ASN A 114 -8.04 16.05 17.52
CA ASN A 114 -7.36 17.15 16.84
C ASN A 114 -6.56 16.73 15.58
N VAL A 115 -6.74 15.48 15.13
CA VAL A 115 -6.04 14.83 14.00
C VAL A 115 -4.60 14.42 14.32
N SER A 116 -3.94 14.97 15.33
CA SER A 116 -2.61 14.52 15.75
C SER A 116 -2.69 13.19 16.51
N TRP A 117 -1.54 12.51 16.63
CA TRP A 117 -1.43 11.36 17.51
C TRP A 117 -0.97 11.78 18.90
N ASP A 118 -1.71 11.39 19.91
CA ASP A 118 -1.32 11.50 21.30
C ASP A 118 -0.58 10.24 21.74
N LEU A 119 0.28 10.38 22.75
CA LEU A 119 1.09 9.27 23.27
C LEU A 119 0.68 8.92 24.69
N VAL A 120 0.47 7.63 24.94
CA VAL A 120 0.41 7.08 26.30
C VAL A 120 1.72 6.37 26.58
N ALA A 121 2.41 6.78 27.65
CA ALA A 121 3.59 6.07 28.15
C ALA A 121 3.27 5.34 29.44
N VAL A 122 3.83 4.14 29.57
CA VAL A 122 3.80 3.33 30.79
C VAL A 122 5.22 2.87 31.13
N GLY A 123 5.66 3.06 32.38
CA GLY A 123 6.99 2.65 32.83
C GLY A 123 7.19 2.77 34.34
N GLU A 124 8.45 2.85 34.74
CA GLU A 124 8.87 2.98 36.16
C GLU A 124 8.35 4.26 36.81
N SER A 125 8.16 5.33 36.03
CA SER A 125 7.61 6.61 36.51
C SER A 125 6.08 6.64 36.55
N GLY A 126 5.41 5.53 36.29
CA GLY A 126 3.95 5.44 36.25
C GLY A 126 3.39 5.47 34.83
N ALA A 127 2.23 6.09 34.66
CA ALA A 127 1.53 6.19 33.39
C ALA A 127 0.94 7.58 33.15
N ALA A 128 1.15 8.10 31.93
CA ALA A 128 0.76 9.45 31.53
C ALA A 128 0.32 9.50 30.07
N LEU A 129 -0.59 10.45 29.78
CA LEU A 129 -1.00 10.85 28.43
C LEU A 129 -0.27 12.15 28.05
N LEU A 130 0.34 12.18 26.87
CA LEU A 130 0.84 13.38 26.20
C LEU A 130 -0.09 13.72 25.05
N GLN A 131 -0.77 14.85 25.16
CA GLN A 131 -1.51 15.42 24.05
C GLN A 131 -0.57 16.17 23.13
N THR A 132 -0.71 16.00 21.82
CA THR A 132 0.13 16.65 20.82
C THR A 132 -0.72 17.39 19.78
N ALA A 133 -0.08 18.14 18.89
CA ALA A 133 -0.73 18.76 17.75
C ALA A 133 0.16 18.68 16.52
N THR A 134 -0.47 18.44 15.37
CA THR A 134 0.13 18.51 14.03
C THR A 134 -0.44 19.72 13.29
N PRO A 135 0.06 20.94 13.53
CA PRO A 135 -0.48 22.15 12.91
C PRO A 135 -0.30 22.16 11.38
N LEU A 136 0.72 21.46 10.88
CA LEU A 136 1.02 21.21 9.47
C LEU A 136 1.60 19.79 9.37
N PRO A 137 1.36 19.06 8.26
CA PRO A 137 2.09 17.83 7.97
C PRO A 137 3.61 18.03 8.12
N GLY A 138 4.31 17.05 8.69
CA GLY A 138 5.76 17.15 8.92
C GLY A 138 6.16 17.82 10.25
N THR A 139 5.22 18.19 11.13
CA THR A 139 5.54 18.86 12.40
C THR A 139 4.60 18.45 13.53
N VAL A 140 5.15 17.87 14.59
CA VAL A 140 4.42 17.54 15.83
C VAL A 140 4.96 18.35 17.00
N ARG A 141 4.08 18.84 17.87
CA ARG A 141 4.45 19.51 19.13
C ARG A 141 3.62 19.02 20.30
N ALA A 142 4.21 18.99 21.49
CA ALA A 142 3.47 18.71 22.72
C ALA A 142 2.49 19.86 23.06
N LEU A 143 1.34 19.50 23.61
CA LEU A 143 0.33 20.43 24.13
C LEU A 143 0.22 20.36 25.65
N ALA A 144 -0.04 19.17 26.18
CA ALA A 144 -0.31 18.96 27.60
C ALA A 144 0.00 17.53 28.03
N GLU A 145 0.55 17.40 29.23
CA GLU A 145 0.79 16.12 29.88
C GLU A 145 -0.23 15.89 31.00
N LYS A 146 -0.72 14.66 31.11
CA LYS A 146 -1.68 14.22 32.14
C LYS A 146 -1.26 12.88 32.72
N SER A 147 -0.59 12.89 33.87
CA SER A 147 -0.37 11.69 34.68
C SER A 147 -1.70 11.17 35.22
N PHE A 148 -1.93 9.87 35.09
CA PHE A 148 -3.12 9.19 35.64
C PHE A 148 -2.78 8.03 36.59
N SER A 149 -1.50 7.66 36.66
CA SER A 149 -0.98 6.72 37.66
C SER A 149 0.46 7.05 37.99
N GLU A 150 0.79 7.10 39.29
CA GLU A 150 2.17 7.20 39.78
C GLU A 150 2.79 5.82 40.04
N GLN A 151 2.00 4.74 39.88
CA GLN A 151 2.45 3.38 40.14
C GLN A 151 3.16 2.80 38.92
N ALA A 152 4.39 2.37 39.12
CA ALA A 152 5.20 1.70 38.13
C ALA A 152 4.44 0.55 37.46
N ALA A 153 4.58 0.45 36.14
CA ALA A 153 4.06 -0.65 35.37
C ALA A 153 5.02 -0.97 34.23
N ARG A 154 5.13 -2.26 33.91
CA ARG A 154 6.09 -2.78 32.92
C ARG A 154 5.46 -3.04 31.55
N ARG A 155 4.14 -2.85 31.43
CA ARG A 155 3.38 -2.97 30.18
C ARG A 155 2.08 -2.17 30.29
N GLY A 156 1.73 -1.46 29.22
CA GLY A 156 0.41 -0.91 28.97
C GLY A 156 -0.12 -1.43 27.64
N VAL A 157 -1.43 -1.62 27.54
CA VAL A 157 -2.12 -1.93 26.27
C VAL A 157 -3.39 -1.10 26.21
N THR A 158 -3.55 -0.33 25.13
CA THR A 158 -4.78 0.42 24.85
C THR A 158 -5.87 -0.51 24.31
N VAL A 159 -7.11 -0.25 24.73
CA VAL A 159 -8.28 -1.09 24.43
C VAL A 159 -9.54 -0.23 24.53
N ASP A 160 -10.61 -0.48 23.79
CA ASP A 160 -11.95 0.03 24.13
C ASP A 160 -12.73 -1.17 24.66
N PHE A 161 -12.80 -1.34 25.98
CA PHE A 161 -13.33 -2.59 26.55
C PHE A 161 -14.85 -2.58 26.73
N ASP A 162 -15.51 -1.43 26.62
CA ASP A 162 -16.98 -1.39 26.68
C ASP A 162 -17.61 -0.76 25.45
N ASN A 163 -16.82 -0.70 24.37
CA ASN A 163 -17.21 -0.22 23.07
C ASN A 163 -17.82 1.18 23.11
N ASP A 164 -17.40 2.05 24.02
CA ASP A 164 -18.00 3.37 24.22
C ASP A 164 -17.40 4.47 23.33
N SER A 165 -16.51 4.10 22.41
CA SER A 165 -15.73 4.96 21.50
C SER A 165 -14.62 5.78 22.15
N PHE A 166 -14.26 5.48 23.40
CA PHE A 166 -13.08 6.04 24.05
C PHE A 166 -12.04 4.96 24.29
N THR A 167 -10.80 5.24 23.90
CA THR A 167 -9.69 4.35 24.22
C THR A 167 -9.41 4.35 25.72
N ASP A 168 -9.51 3.18 26.34
CA ASP A 168 -9.10 2.81 27.69
C ASP A 168 -7.67 2.25 27.69
N ILE A 169 -7.14 1.94 28.88
CA ILE A 169 -5.83 1.29 29.03
C ILE A 169 -5.82 0.27 30.16
N VAL A 170 -5.21 -0.89 29.88
CA VAL A 170 -4.86 -1.91 30.87
C VAL A 170 -3.36 -1.83 31.12
N THR A 171 -2.94 -1.72 32.39
CA THR A 171 -1.52 -1.71 32.78
C THR A 171 -1.20 -2.91 33.66
N LEU A 172 0.02 -3.43 33.55
CA LEU A 172 0.53 -4.51 34.39
C LEU A 172 1.75 -4.04 35.18
N GLY A 173 1.59 -3.96 36.51
CA GLY A 173 2.67 -3.72 37.47
C GLY A 173 2.95 -4.93 38.35
N ASP A 174 3.82 -4.76 39.34
CA ASP A 174 4.13 -5.79 40.35
C ASP A 174 2.93 -6.10 41.26
N ASP A 175 2.04 -5.12 41.41
CA ASP A 175 0.77 -5.19 42.13
C ASP A 175 -0.37 -5.85 41.32
N GLY A 176 -0.12 -6.19 40.05
CA GLY A 176 -1.07 -6.86 39.15
C GLY A 176 -1.62 -5.97 38.05
N LEU A 177 -2.78 -6.37 37.51
CA LEU A 177 -3.49 -5.64 36.47
C LEU A 177 -4.26 -4.45 37.04
N ARG A 178 -4.24 -3.33 36.32
CA ARG A 178 -5.05 -2.13 36.58
C ARG A 178 -5.70 -1.68 35.28
N VAL A 179 -6.95 -1.24 35.36
CA VAL A 179 -7.71 -0.73 34.20
C VAL A 179 -8.00 0.75 34.43
N PHE A 180 -7.86 1.55 33.39
CA PHE A 180 -8.21 2.96 33.41
C PHE A 180 -9.10 3.31 32.23
N ARG A 181 -10.20 4.01 32.52
CA ARG A 181 -11.19 4.48 31.56
C ARG A 181 -10.72 5.73 30.84
N GLY A 182 -10.80 5.74 29.51
CA GLY A 182 -10.61 6.92 28.67
C GLY A 182 -11.72 7.94 28.89
N ARG A 183 -11.34 9.22 28.94
CA ARG A 183 -12.27 10.36 29.02
C ARG A 183 -11.97 11.38 27.93
N GLY A 184 -11.47 10.90 26.78
CA GLY A 184 -10.96 11.72 25.69
C GLY A 184 -9.92 12.71 26.19
N SER A 185 -10.09 13.98 25.85
CA SER A 185 -9.15 15.04 26.20
C SER A 185 -8.98 15.21 27.71
N ALA A 186 -9.89 14.72 28.56
CA ALA A 186 -9.70 14.77 30.01
C ALA A 186 -8.65 13.77 30.55
N GLY A 187 -8.18 12.83 29.73
CA GLY A 187 -7.21 11.80 30.11
C GLY A 187 -7.88 10.52 30.57
N PHE A 188 -7.23 9.81 31.50
CA PHE A 188 -7.68 8.50 31.99
C PHE A 188 -8.05 8.57 33.47
N VAL A 189 -9.04 7.76 33.88
CA VAL A 189 -9.46 7.63 35.28
C VAL A 189 -9.47 6.16 35.70
N PRO A 190 -9.13 5.80 36.95
CA PRO A 190 -9.21 4.41 37.40
C PRO A 190 -10.59 3.81 37.15
N PHE A 191 -10.62 2.59 36.62
CA PHE A 191 -11.85 1.81 36.50
C PHE A 191 -12.32 1.39 37.89
N ASP A 192 -13.61 1.60 38.17
CA ASP A 192 -14.26 1.33 39.45
C ASP A 192 -14.94 -0.06 39.51
N GLY A 193 -14.86 -0.84 38.44
CA GLY A 193 -15.33 -2.23 38.41
C GLY A 193 -14.34 -3.22 39.02
N ALA A 194 -14.75 -4.49 39.06
CA ALA A 194 -13.96 -5.57 39.63
C ALA A 194 -13.21 -6.32 38.53
N LEU A 195 -11.89 -6.42 38.65
CA LEU A 195 -11.16 -7.53 38.06
C LEU A 195 -11.35 -8.77 38.96
N PRO A 196 -11.38 -9.99 38.40
CA PRO A 196 -11.30 -11.20 39.22
C PRO A 196 -10.07 -11.14 40.14
N GLU A 197 -10.11 -11.86 41.29
CA GLU A 197 -9.12 -11.82 42.40
C GLU A 197 -7.68 -11.51 41.96
N PRO A 198 -6.83 -10.84 42.77
CA PRO A 198 -5.56 -10.30 42.29
C PRO A 198 -4.74 -11.33 41.49
N ILE A 199 -4.77 -11.21 40.16
CA ILE A 199 -3.90 -11.95 39.25
C ILE A 199 -2.73 -11.01 38.97
N SER A 200 -1.53 -11.47 39.31
CA SER A 200 -0.27 -10.83 38.93
C SER A 200 0.34 -11.63 37.78
N PRO A 201 -0.17 -11.49 36.54
CA PRO A 201 0.31 -12.31 35.45
C PRO A 201 1.72 -11.89 35.05
N ALA A 202 2.49 -12.83 34.49
CA ALA A 202 3.77 -12.57 33.87
C ALA A 202 3.63 -11.78 32.55
N ALA A 203 2.51 -11.92 31.85
CA ALA A 203 2.17 -11.15 30.65
C ALA A 203 0.66 -11.18 30.43
N PHE A 204 0.16 -10.25 29.62
CA PHE A 204 -1.22 -10.30 29.14
C PHE A 204 -1.30 -9.79 27.70
N ASP A 205 -2.36 -10.19 27.02
CA ASP A 205 -2.76 -9.67 25.71
C ASP A 205 -4.28 -9.53 25.63
N VAL A 206 -4.75 -8.78 24.62
CA VAL A 206 -6.16 -8.39 24.45
C VAL A 206 -6.68 -8.94 23.12
N ALA A 207 -7.86 -9.55 23.14
CA ALA A 207 -8.60 -9.99 21.94
C ALA A 207 -10.05 -10.31 22.32
N ASP A 208 -10.97 -10.30 21.35
CA ASP A 208 -12.29 -10.93 21.50
C ASP A 208 -12.10 -12.46 21.45
N LEU A 209 -12.04 -13.11 22.63
CA LEU A 209 -11.63 -14.51 22.76
C LEU A 209 -12.80 -15.48 22.59
N ASP A 210 -14.02 -15.06 22.92
CA ASP A 210 -15.23 -15.86 22.79
C ASP A 210 -16.15 -15.42 21.63
N ALA A 211 -15.72 -14.41 20.85
CA ALA A 211 -16.38 -13.87 19.67
C ALA A 211 -17.75 -13.26 19.97
N ASP A 212 -17.89 -12.61 21.13
CA ASP A 212 -19.13 -11.98 21.59
C ASP A 212 -19.21 -10.47 21.30
N GLY A 213 -18.13 -9.89 20.74
CA GLY A 213 -18.08 -8.50 20.32
C GLY A 213 -17.52 -7.53 21.34
N ASP A 214 -16.90 -8.00 22.42
CA ASP A 214 -16.03 -7.16 23.24
C ASP A 214 -14.64 -7.77 23.44
N LEU A 215 -13.72 -6.96 23.95
CA LEU A 215 -12.32 -7.35 24.10
C LEU A 215 -12.06 -7.94 25.49
N ASP A 216 -11.55 -9.17 25.51
CA ASP A 216 -11.16 -9.93 26.69
C ASP A 216 -9.65 -9.84 26.98
N LEU A 217 -9.23 -10.39 28.12
CA LEU A 217 -7.82 -10.54 28.47
C LEU A 217 -7.37 -12.00 28.48
N ALA A 218 -6.31 -12.30 27.72
CA ALA A 218 -5.54 -13.53 27.90
C ALA A 218 -4.35 -13.25 28.83
N VAL A 219 -4.29 -13.88 30.00
CA VAL A 219 -3.27 -13.64 31.02
C VAL A 219 -2.38 -14.87 31.25
N ALA A 220 -1.06 -14.66 31.25
CA ALA A 220 -0.08 -15.71 31.52
C ALA A 220 0.30 -15.75 33.00
N THR A 221 -0.05 -16.82 33.70
CA THR A 221 0.23 -17.00 35.14
C THR A 221 1.23 -18.14 35.36
N GLY A 222 1.71 -18.32 36.60
CA GLY A 222 2.52 -19.48 36.96
C GLY A 222 1.81 -20.82 36.76
N GLY A 223 0.47 -20.83 36.69
CA GLY A 223 -0.35 -22.01 36.42
C GLY A 223 -0.70 -22.23 34.94
N GLY A 224 -0.25 -21.36 34.04
CA GLY A 224 -0.59 -21.39 32.61
C GLY A 224 -1.37 -20.15 32.14
N ILE A 225 -1.90 -20.21 30.92
CA ILE A 225 -2.73 -19.15 30.35
C ILE A 225 -4.15 -19.26 30.91
N GLN A 226 -4.71 -18.14 31.36
CA GLN A 226 -6.10 -17.99 31.79
C GLN A 226 -6.78 -16.91 30.94
N TRP A 227 -8.08 -17.04 30.71
CA TRP A 227 -8.88 -16.03 30.03
C TRP A 227 -9.72 -15.29 31.06
N LEU A 228 -9.74 -13.96 30.97
CA LEU A 228 -10.63 -13.12 31.74
C LEU A 228 -11.64 -12.55 30.75
N LEU A 229 -12.84 -13.14 30.76
CA LEU A 229 -13.92 -12.73 29.88
C LEU A 229 -14.55 -11.44 30.36
N ASN A 230 -14.86 -10.55 29.44
CA ASN A 230 -15.39 -9.22 29.72
C ASN A 230 -16.91 -9.20 29.66
N ASP A 231 -17.57 -9.63 30.74
CA ASP A 231 -19.04 -9.72 30.75
C ASP A 231 -19.75 -8.35 30.56
N GLY A 232 -20.22 -8.12 29.34
CA GLY A 232 -21.09 -7.00 28.97
C GLY A 232 -20.34 -5.76 28.48
N GLY A 233 -19.10 -5.87 28.04
CA GLY A 233 -18.46 -4.86 27.21
C GLY A 233 -19.23 -4.63 25.89
N ASN A 234 -19.84 -5.68 25.36
CA ASN A 234 -20.65 -5.71 24.13
C ASN A 234 -22.06 -5.11 24.28
N ARG A 235 -22.35 -4.40 25.38
CA ARG A 235 -23.60 -3.63 25.55
C ARG A 235 -23.70 -2.42 24.61
N ASN A 236 -22.58 -2.01 24.05
CA ASN A 236 -22.47 -1.01 23.00
C ASN A 236 -22.06 -1.71 21.68
N HIS A 237 -22.33 -1.04 20.56
CA HIS A 237 -22.06 -1.54 19.23
C HIS A 237 -20.58 -1.47 18.88
N TRP A 238 -20.16 -2.33 17.96
CA TRP A 238 -18.76 -2.44 17.55
C TRP A 238 -18.64 -2.83 16.07
N ILE A 239 -17.42 -2.76 15.52
CA ILE A 239 -17.05 -3.45 14.28
C ILE A 239 -15.65 -4.04 14.42
N ASP A 240 -15.43 -5.18 13.77
CA ASP A 240 -14.09 -5.73 13.54
C ASP A 240 -13.68 -5.44 12.10
N LEU A 241 -12.73 -4.53 11.89
CA LEU A 241 -12.20 -4.28 10.56
C LEU A 241 -11.10 -5.28 10.21
N ARG A 242 -11.24 -5.96 9.06
CA ARG A 242 -10.23 -6.83 8.48
C ARG A 242 -9.88 -6.39 7.07
N VAL A 243 -8.70 -5.83 6.90
CA VAL A 243 -8.15 -5.46 5.59
C VAL A 243 -7.34 -6.63 5.04
N ARG A 244 -7.55 -6.98 3.77
CA ARG A 244 -6.88 -8.10 3.13
C ARG A 244 -6.27 -7.76 1.79
N GLY A 245 -5.04 -8.21 1.59
CA GLY A 245 -4.36 -8.17 0.29
C GLY A 245 -5.10 -8.92 -0.81
N ILE A 246 -4.82 -8.58 -2.07
CA ILE A 246 -5.31 -9.35 -3.22
C ILE A 246 -4.63 -10.72 -3.22
N ASP A 247 -5.36 -11.73 -2.72
CA ASP A 247 -5.25 -13.18 -2.91
C ASP A 247 -3.85 -13.86 -2.82
N PRO A 248 -3.63 -14.88 -1.96
CA PRO A 248 -2.46 -15.77 -2.03
C PRO A 248 -2.26 -16.52 -3.38
N LEU A 249 -3.26 -16.54 -4.27
CA LEU A 249 -3.15 -17.04 -5.65
C LEU A 249 -2.72 -15.97 -6.66
N SER A 250 -2.61 -14.70 -6.24
CA SER A 250 -2.03 -13.63 -7.06
C SER A 250 -0.51 -13.73 -6.99
N PRO A 251 0.19 -13.95 -8.10
CA PRO A 251 1.64 -14.11 -8.11
C PRO A 251 2.42 -12.83 -7.73
N SER A 252 1.80 -11.73 -7.30
CA SER A 252 2.55 -10.54 -6.86
C SER A 252 3.55 -10.84 -5.74
N GLY A 253 3.28 -11.85 -4.89
CA GLY A 253 4.24 -12.45 -3.94
C GLY A 253 4.71 -11.57 -2.77
N ARG A 254 4.46 -10.26 -2.84
CA ARG A 254 4.78 -9.25 -1.82
C ARG A 254 3.54 -8.40 -1.59
N VAL A 255 2.83 -8.70 -0.51
CA VAL A 255 1.64 -7.96 -0.10
C VAL A 255 1.69 -7.82 1.42
N ASN A 256 1.53 -6.60 1.90
CA ASN A 256 1.31 -6.29 3.31
C ASN A 256 -0.09 -6.80 3.63
N HIS A 257 -0.21 -8.12 3.86
CA HIS A 257 -1.47 -8.85 3.70
C HIS A 257 -2.59 -8.30 4.58
N PHE A 258 -2.22 -7.79 5.75
CA PHE A 258 -3.11 -7.23 6.74
C PHE A 258 -3.10 -5.70 6.77
N ALA A 259 -2.41 -5.05 5.82
CA ALA A 259 -2.25 -3.60 5.74
C ALA A 259 -1.65 -2.98 7.02
N ILE A 260 -0.71 -3.69 7.67
CA ILE A 260 -0.03 -3.23 8.89
C ILE A 260 0.62 -1.86 8.65
N GLY A 261 0.40 -0.91 9.55
CA GLY A 261 0.84 0.48 9.45
C GLY A 261 -0.18 1.42 8.83
N SER A 262 -1.21 0.91 8.15
CA SER A 262 -2.22 1.75 7.48
C SER A 262 -3.12 2.47 8.48
N LEU A 263 -3.59 3.66 8.10
CA LEU A 263 -4.50 4.50 8.88
C LEU A 263 -5.96 4.09 8.63
N VAL A 264 -6.68 3.78 9.69
CA VAL A 264 -8.12 3.55 9.70
C VAL A 264 -8.81 4.74 10.33
N GLU A 265 -9.88 5.22 9.72
CA GLU A 265 -10.67 6.32 10.23
C GLU A 265 -12.15 5.94 10.20
N VAL A 266 -12.75 5.83 11.38
CA VAL A 266 -14.17 5.52 11.54
C VAL A 266 -14.90 6.81 11.90
N ARG A 267 -15.92 7.14 11.11
CA ARG A 267 -16.79 8.28 11.38
C ARG A 267 -18.18 7.81 11.75
N SER A 268 -18.68 8.29 12.89
CA SER A 268 -19.99 7.96 13.44
C SER A 268 -20.68 9.24 13.92
N GLY A 269 -21.39 9.92 13.01
CA GLY A 269 -22.01 11.22 13.26
C GLY A 269 -20.96 12.31 13.48
N LEU A 270 -20.86 12.78 14.73
CA LEU A 270 -19.85 13.77 15.16
C LEU A 270 -18.57 13.13 15.72
N ARG A 271 -18.53 11.81 15.89
CA ARG A 271 -17.34 11.11 16.37
C ARG A 271 -16.44 10.73 15.21
N TYR A 272 -15.15 10.90 15.44
CA TYR A 272 -14.06 10.51 14.55
C TYR A 272 -13.07 9.71 15.38
N GLN A 273 -12.74 8.51 14.91
CA GLN A 273 -11.83 7.60 15.61
C GLN A 273 -10.75 7.12 14.64
N PRO A 274 -9.51 7.61 14.76
CA PRO A 274 -8.39 7.11 13.98
C PRO A 274 -7.66 5.96 14.69
N PHE A 275 -7.24 4.95 13.93
CA PHE A 275 -6.45 3.81 14.42
C PHE A 275 -5.35 3.47 13.43
N VAL A 276 -4.25 2.89 13.92
CA VAL A 276 -3.24 2.24 13.07
C VAL A 276 -3.50 0.75 13.06
N ILE A 277 -3.54 0.14 11.88
CA ILE A 277 -3.63 -1.32 11.79
C ILE A 277 -2.30 -1.91 12.26
N SER A 278 -2.31 -2.57 13.42
CA SER A 278 -1.12 -3.23 14.00
C SER A 278 -1.26 -4.75 14.07
N GLN A 279 -2.45 -5.27 13.75
CA GLN A 279 -2.82 -6.67 13.83
C GLN A 279 -3.81 -7.02 12.70
N PRO A 280 -4.04 -8.32 12.40
CA PRO A 280 -4.99 -8.73 11.36
C PRO A 280 -6.45 -8.28 11.54
N THR A 281 -6.84 -7.86 12.75
CA THR A 281 -8.18 -7.34 13.06
C THR A 281 -8.03 -6.09 13.91
N THR A 282 -8.75 -5.04 13.54
CA THR A 282 -8.87 -3.81 14.33
C THR A 282 -10.29 -3.72 14.86
N HIS A 283 -10.44 -3.94 16.16
CA HIS A 283 -11.72 -3.80 16.86
C HIS A 283 -11.99 -2.32 17.13
N VAL A 284 -13.22 -1.87 16.88
CA VAL A 284 -13.63 -0.48 17.06
C VAL A 284 -14.98 -0.41 17.74
N GLY A 285 -15.02 0.18 18.94
CA GLY A 285 -16.26 0.54 19.61
C GLY A 285 -16.99 1.70 18.94
N LEU A 286 -18.31 1.59 18.85
CA LEU A 286 -19.20 2.55 18.18
C LEU A 286 -20.18 3.23 19.16
N GLY A 287 -20.17 2.84 20.43
CA GLY A 287 -21.12 3.30 21.43
C GLY A 287 -22.55 2.87 21.08
N ARG A 288 -23.44 3.85 20.93
CA ARG A 288 -24.86 3.61 20.59
C ARG A 288 -25.15 3.68 19.08
N VAL A 289 -24.12 3.71 18.24
CA VAL A 289 -24.27 3.85 16.79
C VAL A 289 -24.34 2.46 16.14
N GLU A 290 -25.48 2.14 15.55
CA GLU A 290 -25.73 0.86 14.84
C GLU A 290 -25.13 0.83 13.42
N GLN A 291 -24.78 1.99 12.87
CA GLN A 291 -24.23 2.12 11.52
C GLN A 291 -23.33 3.36 11.46
N PRO A 292 -21.99 3.23 11.53
CA PRO A 292 -21.07 4.33 11.25
C PRO A 292 -21.32 4.90 9.85
N ASP A 293 -21.03 6.19 9.63
CA ASP A 293 -21.19 6.84 8.32
C ASP A 293 -20.22 6.25 7.29
N LEU A 294 -18.98 6.03 7.70
CA LEU A 294 -17.94 5.43 6.88
C LEU A 294 -16.81 4.83 7.72
N VAL A 295 -16.08 3.91 7.09
CA VAL A 295 -14.74 3.48 7.48
C VAL A 295 -13.81 3.79 6.30
N ARG A 296 -12.81 4.64 6.52
CA ARG A 296 -11.76 4.91 5.52
C ARG A 296 -10.48 4.21 5.94
N VAL A 297 -9.84 3.52 5.01
CA VAL A 297 -8.51 2.92 5.18
C VAL A 297 -7.57 3.62 4.20
N THR A 298 -6.60 4.37 4.70
CA THR A 298 -5.51 4.91 3.90
C THR A 298 -4.33 3.94 4.03
N LEU A 299 -4.03 3.22 2.95
CA LEU A 299 -2.97 2.21 2.92
C LEU A 299 -1.59 2.84 3.10
N THR A 300 -0.58 2.03 3.40
CA THR A 300 0.82 2.49 3.58
C THR A 300 1.34 3.28 2.38
N ASN A 301 0.90 2.94 1.16
CA ASN A 301 1.22 3.69 -0.06
C ASN A 301 0.40 4.99 -0.28
N GLY A 302 -0.42 5.40 0.70
CA GLY A 302 -1.24 6.61 0.67
C GLY A 302 -2.55 6.50 -0.10
N ILE A 303 -2.88 5.35 -0.69
CA ILE A 303 -4.14 5.18 -1.44
C ILE A 303 -5.30 4.95 -0.45
N PRO A 304 -6.34 5.81 -0.47
CA PRO A 304 -7.50 5.62 0.39
C PRO A 304 -8.54 4.66 -0.22
N GLN A 305 -9.17 3.88 0.63
CA GLN A 305 -10.34 3.07 0.34
C GLN A 305 -11.43 3.34 1.38
N VAL A 306 -12.69 3.34 0.95
CA VAL A 306 -13.81 3.73 1.81
C VAL A 306 -14.92 2.70 1.74
N VAL A 307 -15.30 2.18 2.91
CA VAL A 307 -16.53 1.43 3.13
C VAL A 307 -17.60 2.41 3.62
N LEU A 308 -18.64 2.61 2.83
CA LEU A 308 -19.75 3.49 3.19
C LEU A 308 -20.78 2.74 4.03
N GLN A 309 -21.19 3.35 5.13
CA GLN A 309 -22.28 2.88 5.98
C GLN A 309 -22.21 1.38 6.35
N PRO A 310 -21.06 0.84 6.82
CA PRO A 310 -21.02 -0.55 7.22
C PRO A 310 -21.93 -0.78 8.42
N GLN A 311 -22.56 -1.95 8.45
CA GLN A 311 -23.39 -2.35 9.59
C GLN A 311 -22.49 -2.66 10.81
N ALA A 312 -22.97 -2.31 12.01
CA ALA A 312 -22.32 -2.68 13.26
C ALA A 312 -22.49 -4.17 13.60
N ASP A 313 -21.85 -4.55 14.71
CA ASP A 313 -21.89 -5.85 15.39
C ASP A 313 -21.43 -7.01 14.50
N GLN A 314 -20.43 -6.73 13.67
CA GLN A 314 -19.89 -7.69 12.72
C GLN A 314 -18.47 -7.35 12.25
N VAL A 315 -17.91 -8.31 11.52
CA VAL A 315 -16.66 -8.12 10.79
C VAL A 315 -16.91 -7.37 9.49
N VAL A 316 -16.25 -6.22 9.33
CA VAL A 316 -16.18 -5.46 8.08
C VAL A 316 -14.91 -5.90 7.32
N PHE A 317 -15.08 -6.50 6.16
CA PHE A 317 -13.97 -6.94 5.32
C PHE A 317 -13.70 -5.94 4.19
N GLU A 318 -12.47 -5.44 4.11
CA GLU A 318 -12.03 -4.58 3.02
C GLU A 318 -10.90 -5.23 2.23
N LYS A 319 -11.07 -5.36 0.92
CA LYS A 319 -10.04 -5.90 0.02
C LYS A 319 -9.19 -4.75 -0.50
N MET A 320 -7.87 -4.81 -0.32
CA MET A 320 -6.96 -3.88 -0.97
C MET A 320 -7.09 -3.99 -2.49
N ILE A 321 -7.28 -2.86 -3.15
CA ILE A 321 -7.34 -2.73 -4.60
C ILE A 321 -6.30 -1.68 -4.96
N LEU A 322 -5.30 -2.06 -5.76
CA LEU A 322 -4.40 -1.09 -6.36
C LEU A 322 -5.21 -0.27 -7.37
N LYS A 323 -5.33 1.03 -7.12
CA LYS A 323 -6.19 1.97 -7.86
C LYS A 323 -5.37 3.13 -8.46
N GLY A 324 -4.24 2.84 -9.09
CA GLY A 324 -3.51 3.80 -9.92
C GLY A 324 -3.57 3.35 -11.38
N SER A 325 -3.97 4.24 -12.28
CA SER A 325 -3.82 4.05 -13.73
C SER A 325 -3.78 5.38 -14.43
N CYS A 326 -3.20 5.36 -15.62
CA CYS A 326 -3.21 6.47 -16.54
C CYS A 326 -4.63 6.97 -16.89
N PRO A 327 -4.77 8.22 -17.35
CA PRO A 327 -6.06 8.78 -17.76
C PRO A 327 -6.70 7.98 -18.90
N PHE A 328 -8.03 7.88 -18.87
CA PHE A 328 -8.80 7.16 -19.87
C PHE A 328 -9.40 8.11 -20.90
N ALA A 329 -9.33 7.71 -22.17
CA ALA A 329 -10.02 8.35 -23.27
C ALA A 329 -11.33 7.61 -23.58
N TYR A 330 -12.39 8.38 -23.76
CA TYR A 330 -13.71 7.93 -24.17
C TYR A 330 -14.15 8.64 -25.44
N THR A 331 -14.84 7.92 -26.32
CA THR A 331 -15.38 8.49 -27.56
C THR A 331 -16.88 8.28 -27.68
N TRP A 332 -17.55 9.27 -28.29
CA TRP A 332 -18.97 9.15 -28.62
C TRP A 332 -19.17 8.26 -29.85
N ILE A 333 -19.88 7.15 -29.69
CA ILE A 333 -20.16 6.18 -30.77
C ILE A 333 -21.52 6.39 -31.46
N GLY A 334 -22.21 7.49 -31.15
CA GLY A 334 -23.52 7.84 -31.74
C GLY A 334 -24.69 7.75 -30.76
N GLU A 335 -24.56 6.91 -29.73
CA GLU A 335 -25.60 6.69 -28.71
C GLU A 335 -25.10 6.80 -27.26
N ARG A 336 -23.81 6.51 -27.03
CA ARG A 336 -23.15 6.55 -25.71
C ARG A 336 -21.67 6.86 -25.86
N PHE A 337 -21.02 7.15 -24.74
CA PHE A 337 -19.57 7.12 -24.65
C PHE A 337 -19.09 5.68 -24.43
N GLU A 338 -18.01 5.29 -25.10
CA GLU A 338 -17.33 4.02 -24.89
C GLU A 338 -15.85 4.25 -24.59
N PHE A 339 -15.29 3.39 -23.73
CA PHE A 339 -13.87 3.39 -23.43
C PHE A 339 -13.08 3.11 -24.72
N PHE A 340 -12.14 4.01 -25.02
CA PHE A 340 -11.27 3.89 -26.17
C PHE A 340 -9.95 3.22 -25.78
N THR A 341 -9.14 3.91 -24.98
CA THR A 341 -7.83 3.46 -24.48
C THR A 341 -7.37 4.37 -23.34
N ASP A 342 -6.31 3.98 -22.65
CA ASP A 342 -5.52 4.81 -21.74
C ASP A 342 -4.52 5.70 -22.48
N LEU A 343 -4.14 6.83 -21.88
CA LEU A 343 -3.27 7.85 -22.45
C LEU A 343 -1.98 8.00 -21.64
N LEU A 344 -0.92 8.57 -22.23
CA LEU A 344 0.32 8.98 -21.57
C LEU A 344 1.18 7.82 -21.02
N TRP A 345 1.02 6.61 -21.54
CA TRP A 345 1.79 5.43 -21.12
C TRP A 345 3.31 5.64 -21.16
N ALA A 346 3.78 6.39 -22.15
CA ALA A 346 5.20 6.66 -22.34
C ALA A 346 5.71 7.86 -21.53
N ALA A 347 4.87 8.53 -20.74
CA ALA A 347 5.19 9.78 -20.07
C ALA A 347 5.07 9.73 -18.53
N PRO A 348 5.45 8.63 -17.84
CA PRO A 348 5.31 8.61 -16.39
C PRO A 348 6.23 9.66 -15.74
N LEU A 349 5.75 10.26 -14.66
CA LEU A 349 6.56 11.13 -13.80
C LEU A 349 6.95 10.34 -12.55
N GLY A 350 8.26 10.15 -12.35
CA GLY A 350 8.79 9.53 -11.13
C GLY A 350 8.65 8.01 -11.03
N LEU A 351 8.10 7.33 -12.05
CA LEU A 351 8.03 5.86 -12.07
C LEU A 351 9.43 5.26 -12.07
N GLN A 352 9.67 4.30 -11.19
CA GLN A 352 10.92 3.54 -11.14
C GLN A 352 10.74 2.15 -11.73
N SER A 353 11.68 1.74 -12.58
CA SER A 353 11.76 0.38 -13.11
C SER A 353 12.63 -0.55 -12.25
N ALA A 354 13.44 0.02 -11.36
CA ALA A 354 14.23 -0.63 -10.32
C ALA A 354 14.63 0.45 -9.30
N GLU A 355 15.16 0.05 -8.14
CA GLU A 355 15.63 1.00 -7.13
C GLU A 355 16.63 2.03 -7.71
N GLY A 356 16.27 3.31 -7.62
CA GLY A 356 17.07 4.43 -8.12
C GLY A 356 17.07 4.60 -9.66
N VAL A 357 16.35 3.74 -10.40
CA VAL A 357 16.30 3.76 -11.86
C VAL A 357 14.94 4.25 -12.32
N LEU A 358 14.88 5.53 -12.73
CA LEU A 358 13.67 6.12 -13.31
C LEU A 358 13.40 5.58 -14.71
N ALA A 359 12.13 5.28 -14.98
CA ALA A 359 11.68 4.97 -16.32
C ALA A 359 11.86 6.19 -17.23
N PRO A 360 12.27 5.98 -18.50
CA PRO A 360 12.33 7.07 -19.47
C PRO A 360 10.94 7.65 -19.70
N SER A 361 10.88 8.96 -19.88
CA SER A 361 9.64 9.69 -20.15
C SER A 361 9.70 10.36 -21.53
N ARG A 362 8.59 10.26 -22.26
CA ARG A 362 8.34 10.86 -23.57
C ARG A 362 7.03 11.64 -23.47
N PRO A 363 7.05 12.98 -23.35
CA PRO A 363 5.90 13.81 -22.98
C PRO A 363 4.93 14.08 -24.14
N TRP A 364 4.85 13.16 -25.10
CA TRP A 364 3.94 13.23 -26.24
C TRP A 364 3.56 11.80 -26.63
N GLU A 365 2.34 11.62 -27.12
CA GLU A 365 1.83 10.33 -27.59
C GLU A 365 0.89 10.53 -28.76
N TYR A 366 0.89 9.59 -29.70
CA TYR A 366 -0.01 9.58 -30.84
C TYR A 366 -0.78 8.28 -30.82
N LEU A 367 -2.11 8.37 -30.77
CA LEU A 367 -3.01 7.23 -30.75
C LEU A 367 -3.93 7.29 -31.97
N LEU A 368 -4.08 6.16 -32.65
CA LEU A 368 -4.95 6.04 -33.81
C LEU A 368 -6.37 5.71 -33.35
N LEU A 369 -7.24 6.71 -33.40
CA LEU A 369 -8.66 6.52 -33.19
C LEU A 369 -9.34 6.01 -34.49
N PRO A 370 -9.92 4.80 -34.50
CA PRO A 370 -10.67 4.30 -35.64
C PRO A 370 -11.90 5.17 -35.92
N GLY A 371 -12.16 5.48 -37.20
CA GLY A 371 -13.27 6.34 -37.59
C GLY A 371 -14.66 5.77 -37.25
N ASP A 372 -14.80 4.44 -37.15
CA ASP A 372 -16.03 3.77 -36.71
C ASP A 372 -16.27 3.88 -35.19
N ARG A 373 -15.27 4.32 -34.42
CA ARG A 373 -15.37 4.60 -32.98
C ARG A 373 -15.51 6.09 -32.66
N LEU A 374 -15.75 6.94 -33.67
CA LEU A 374 -15.93 8.37 -33.48
C LEU A 374 -17.08 8.90 -34.34
N ALA A 375 -18.27 8.98 -33.74
CA ALA A 375 -19.44 9.58 -34.37
C ALA A 375 -19.56 11.06 -34.01
N ALA A 376 -20.12 11.85 -34.94
CA ALA A 376 -20.48 13.24 -34.65
C ALA A 376 -21.71 13.30 -33.72
N LYS A 377 -21.67 14.21 -32.75
CA LYS A 377 -22.77 14.60 -31.87
C LYS A 377 -23.05 16.08 -32.13
N ASP A 378 -24.24 16.37 -32.66
CA ASP A 378 -24.66 17.74 -32.99
C ASP A 378 -23.67 18.51 -33.92
N GLY A 379 -22.99 17.79 -34.82
CA GLY A 379 -22.03 18.35 -35.77
C GLY A 379 -20.59 18.43 -35.25
N GLU A 380 -20.32 17.99 -34.02
CA GLU A 380 -18.99 18.00 -33.39
C GLU A 380 -18.54 16.58 -33.04
N TYR A 381 -17.23 16.33 -33.07
CA TYR A 381 -16.65 15.10 -32.52
C TYR A 381 -16.33 15.32 -31.04
N VAL A 382 -16.93 14.51 -30.18
CA VAL A 382 -16.80 14.67 -28.72
C VAL A 382 -15.95 13.53 -28.16
N LEU A 383 -14.84 13.90 -27.54
CA LEU A 383 -13.96 13.01 -26.78
C LEU A 383 -13.96 13.46 -25.31
N GLN A 384 -13.84 12.51 -24.39
CA GLN A 384 -13.69 12.80 -22.96
C GLN A 384 -12.41 12.14 -22.46
N VAL A 385 -11.65 12.87 -21.65
CA VAL A 385 -10.49 12.35 -20.93
C VAL A 385 -10.79 12.45 -19.45
N THR A 386 -10.63 11.35 -18.73
CA THR A 386 -10.99 11.26 -17.31
C THR A 386 -9.91 10.55 -16.52
N GLU A 387 -9.57 11.10 -15.36
CA GLU A 387 -8.81 10.40 -14.32
C GLU A 387 -9.80 9.66 -13.42
N GLU A 388 -9.99 8.37 -13.67
CA GLU A 388 -10.92 7.54 -12.88
C GLU A 388 -10.26 6.95 -11.64
N LEU A 389 -8.93 6.83 -11.66
CA LEU A 389 -8.11 6.25 -10.60
C LEU A 389 -7.26 7.35 -9.91
N TRP A 390 -6.54 6.98 -8.85
CA TRP A 390 -5.77 7.91 -8.02
C TRP A 390 -4.45 8.30 -8.70
N GLU A 391 -4.54 9.06 -9.78
CA GLU A 391 -3.41 9.65 -10.51
C GLU A 391 -3.67 11.12 -10.84
N ALA A 392 -2.61 11.83 -11.22
CA ALA A 392 -2.68 13.21 -11.69
C ALA A 392 -2.13 13.29 -13.12
N GLY A 393 -3.02 13.51 -14.09
CA GLY A 393 -2.66 13.75 -15.48
C GLY A 393 -2.34 15.22 -15.75
N TYR A 394 -1.24 15.46 -16.48
CA TYR A 394 -0.83 16.77 -16.96
C TYR A 394 -0.92 16.81 -18.49
N PHE A 395 -1.73 17.73 -19.01
CA PHE A 395 -1.91 17.91 -20.45
C PHE A 395 -1.59 19.36 -20.83
N ASP A 396 -0.55 19.56 -21.62
CA ASP A 396 -0.25 20.86 -22.21
C ASP A 396 -1.10 21.10 -23.48
N GLN A 397 -1.29 20.05 -24.28
CA GLN A 397 -2.04 20.09 -25.53
C GLN A 397 -2.66 18.72 -25.83
N ILE A 398 -3.90 18.75 -26.32
CA ILE A 398 -4.57 17.61 -26.96
C ILE A 398 -5.00 18.09 -28.35
N GLU A 399 -4.66 17.33 -29.38
CA GLU A 399 -4.99 17.64 -30.77
C GLU A 399 -5.59 16.42 -31.46
N LEU A 400 -6.57 16.66 -32.34
CA LEU A 400 -7.14 15.64 -33.21
C LEU A 400 -6.67 15.87 -34.65
N ILE A 401 -5.88 14.93 -35.18
CA ILE A 401 -5.39 14.97 -36.56
C ILE A 401 -6.32 14.10 -37.43
N ALA A 402 -7.07 14.72 -38.34
CA ALA A 402 -7.89 14.00 -39.30
C ALA A 402 -7.05 13.47 -40.47
N VAL A 403 -7.12 12.17 -40.73
CA VAL A 403 -6.43 11.50 -41.85
C VAL A 403 -7.47 11.03 -42.85
N ASP A 404 -7.56 11.71 -43.99
CA ASP A 404 -8.42 11.28 -45.11
C ASP A 404 -7.70 10.24 -45.98
N HIS A 405 -8.36 9.14 -46.30
CA HIS A 405 -7.80 8.05 -47.09
C HIS A 405 -8.89 7.26 -47.85
N PRO A 406 -8.53 6.56 -48.95
CA PRO A 406 -9.48 5.68 -49.64
C PRO A 406 -10.03 4.58 -48.72
N SER A 407 -11.30 4.21 -48.89
CA SER A 407 -11.98 3.20 -48.05
C SER A 407 -11.34 1.81 -48.09
N ASP A 408 -10.53 1.51 -49.11
CA ASP A 408 -9.83 0.23 -49.27
C ASP A 408 -8.37 0.27 -48.78
N VAL A 409 -7.96 1.36 -48.12
CA VAL A 409 -6.64 1.53 -47.51
C VAL A 409 -6.80 1.57 -46.00
N ALA A 410 -6.14 0.67 -45.28
CA ALA A 410 -6.02 0.73 -43.84
C ALA A 410 -4.90 1.69 -43.43
N ILE A 411 -5.09 2.41 -42.32
CA ILE A 411 -4.07 3.26 -41.71
C ILE A 411 -3.60 2.61 -40.42
N TYR A 412 -2.28 2.61 -40.21
CA TYR A 412 -1.65 2.24 -38.95
C TYR A 412 -0.75 3.39 -38.50
N SER A 413 -0.68 3.64 -37.20
CA SER A 413 0.28 4.59 -36.61
C SER A 413 1.32 3.86 -35.77
N ASN A 414 2.40 4.57 -35.44
CA ASN A 414 3.45 4.06 -34.58
C ASN A 414 3.15 4.36 -33.10
N GLU A 415 2.37 3.49 -32.46
CA GLU A 415 1.87 3.66 -31.07
C GLU A 415 2.77 2.96 -30.03
N LYS A 416 4.05 2.74 -30.34
CA LYS A 416 4.95 2.01 -29.43
C LYS A 416 5.22 2.81 -28.15
N VAL A 417 5.16 2.11 -27.01
CA VAL A 417 5.69 2.63 -25.75
C VAL A 417 7.21 2.42 -25.72
N GLY A 418 7.96 3.48 -25.47
CA GLY A 418 9.42 3.44 -25.45
C GLY A 418 10.07 4.77 -25.82
N PRO A 419 11.39 4.79 -26.05
CA PRO A 419 12.14 6.01 -26.33
C PRO A 419 11.65 6.69 -27.63
N PRO A 420 11.85 8.02 -27.76
CA PRO A 420 11.47 8.77 -28.95
C PRO A 420 11.89 8.13 -30.27
N SER A 421 13.08 7.53 -30.32
CA SER A 421 13.67 6.94 -31.54
C SER A 421 12.87 5.77 -32.14
N ILE A 422 12.02 5.08 -31.37
CA ILE A 422 11.20 3.96 -31.87
C ILE A 422 9.72 4.30 -32.01
N ALA A 423 9.31 5.47 -31.51
CA ALA A 423 7.92 5.90 -31.37
C ALA A 423 7.61 7.19 -32.15
N GLU A 424 8.51 7.64 -33.05
CA GLU A 424 8.25 8.81 -33.89
C GLU A 424 6.92 8.71 -34.63
N PHE A 425 6.20 9.82 -34.75
CA PHE A 425 4.93 9.89 -35.47
C PHE A 425 5.14 9.43 -36.90
N GLN A 426 4.46 8.34 -37.26
CA GLN A 426 4.49 7.78 -38.59
C GLN A 426 3.13 7.17 -38.90
N LEU A 427 2.66 7.42 -40.12
CA LEU A 427 1.47 6.77 -40.67
C LEU A 427 1.88 5.79 -41.75
N HIS A 428 1.25 4.62 -41.74
CA HIS A 428 1.44 3.57 -42.74
C HIS A 428 0.10 3.30 -43.43
N ALA A 429 0.05 3.55 -44.73
CA ALA A 429 -1.09 3.25 -45.59
C ALA A 429 -0.93 1.85 -46.21
N VAL A 430 -1.86 0.95 -45.92
CA VAL A 430 -1.76 -0.47 -46.29
C VAL A 430 -3.03 -0.89 -47.03
N ARG A 431 -2.88 -1.26 -48.31
CA ARG A 431 -4.01 -1.73 -49.15
C ARG A 431 -4.14 -3.26 -49.17
N GLN A 432 -3.02 -3.96 -49.13
CA GLN A 432 -2.95 -5.42 -49.24
C GLN A 432 -1.99 -5.96 -48.18
N PRO A 433 -2.44 -6.12 -46.92
CA PRO A 433 -1.59 -6.66 -45.86
C PRO A 433 -1.25 -8.13 -46.14
N HIS A 434 0.02 -8.48 -45.97
CA HIS A 434 0.45 -9.89 -45.96
C HIS A 434 0.16 -10.49 -44.59
N ARG A 435 -0.59 -11.61 -44.54
CA ARG A 435 -0.93 -12.27 -43.27
C ARG A 435 0.10 -13.32 -42.91
N THR A 436 0.41 -13.42 -41.62
CA THR A 436 1.26 -14.47 -41.06
C THR A 436 0.68 -15.84 -41.40
N VAL A 437 1.53 -16.76 -41.87
CA VAL A 437 1.13 -18.12 -42.26
C VAL A 437 0.92 -18.99 -41.02
N ARG A 438 1.83 -18.88 -40.05
CA ARG A 438 1.76 -19.62 -38.80
C ARG A 438 2.41 -18.84 -37.67
N ALA A 439 1.89 -18.96 -36.46
CA ALA A 439 2.48 -18.43 -35.25
C ALA A 439 2.55 -19.52 -34.19
N ASN A 440 3.75 -19.91 -33.74
CA ASN A 440 3.88 -20.90 -32.67
C ASN A 440 4.71 -20.37 -31.52
N ASP A 441 4.42 -20.83 -30.33
CA ASP A 441 5.28 -20.55 -29.18
C ASP A 441 6.39 -21.60 -28.98
N GLN A 442 7.19 -21.41 -27.93
CA GLN A 442 8.27 -22.30 -27.55
C GLN A 442 7.86 -23.75 -27.28
N ALA A 443 6.57 -24.00 -26.98
CA ALA A 443 6.02 -25.34 -26.74
C ALA A 443 5.39 -25.95 -28.01
N GLY A 444 5.40 -25.22 -29.13
CA GLY A 444 4.80 -25.62 -30.39
C GLY A 444 3.28 -25.44 -30.45
N ARG A 445 2.68 -24.69 -29.51
CA ARG A 445 1.24 -24.36 -29.55
C ARG A 445 0.99 -23.32 -30.63
N ASP A 446 -0.07 -23.51 -31.40
CA ASP A 446 -0.44 -22.63 -32.53
C ASP A 446 -1.31 -21.45 -32.06
N TRP A 447 -0.80 -20.24 -32.26
CA TRP A 447 -1.43 -18.97 -31.90
C TRP A 447 -1.97 -18.20 -33.13
N SER A 448 -1.90 -18.78 -34.33
CA SER A 448 -2.27 -18.10 -35.58
C SER A 448 -3.70 -17.55 -35.57
N ALA A 449 -4.64 -18.32 -35.02
CA ALA A 449 -6.03 -17.90 -34.90
C ALA A 449 -6.25 -16.74 -33.92
N ALA A 450 -5.45 -16.66 -32.84
CA ALA A 450 -5.52 -15.59 -31.86
C ALA A 450 -4.89 -14.28 -32.36
N LEU A 451 -3.92 -14.37 -33.27
CA LEU A 451 -3.24 -13.21 -33.86
C LEU A 451 -3.88 -12.71 -35.17
N ALA A 452 -4.89 -13.42 -35.68
CA ALA A 452 -5.47 -13.13 -36.99
C ALA A 452 -6.31 -11.85 -37.02
N GLU A 453 -7.02 -11.53 -35.93
CA GLU A 453 -8.02 -10.45 -35.89
C GLU A 453 -7.97 -9.69 -34.56
N ARG A 454 -8.43 -8.43 -34.56
CA ARG A 454 -8.54 -7.59 -33.35
C ARG A 454 -9.91 -7.77 -32.68
N ASP A 455 -10.13 -8.95 -32.11
CA ASP A 455 -11.43 -9.34 -31.52
C ASP A 455 -11.45 -9.38 -29.98
N GLY A 456 -10.38 -8.87 -29.35
CA GLY A 456 -10.20 -8.88 -27.90
C GLY A 456 -9.70 -10.21 -27.33
N ARG A 457 -9.42 -11.23 -28.16
CA ARG A 457 -8.79 -12.48 -27.73
C ARG A 457 -7.28 -12.41 -27.94
N TYR A 458 -6.55 -12.08 -26.88
CA TYR A 458 -5.09 -11.92 -26.92
C TYR A 458 -4.34 -13.26 -26.85
N ALA A 459 -3.20 -13.35 -27.53
CA ALA A 459 -2.27 -14.47 -27.39
C ALA A 459 -1.49 -14.36 -26.07
N ALA A 460 -1.40 -15.46 -25.32
CA ALA A 460 -0.72 -15.53 -24.03
C ALA A 460 0.20 -16.76 -23.99
N ALA A 461 1.39 -16.63 -24.55
CA ALA A 461 2.31 -17.75 -24.80
C ALA A 461 3.05 -18.29 -23.55
N PHE A 462 2.54 -18.04 -22.35
CA PHE A 462 3.11 -18.46 -21.07
C PHE A 462 2.11 -19.31 -20.28
N ASP A 463 2.62 -20.25 -19.48
CA ASP A 463 1.77 -21.15 -18.68
C ASP A 463 1.47 -20.59 -17.27
N GLY A 464 2.29 -19.63 -16.82
CA GLY A 464 2.17 -19.00 -15.51
C GLY A 464 2.74 -17.59 -15.49
N ARG A 465 2.39 -16.84 -14.44
CA ARG A 465 2.93 -15.52 -14.14
C ARG A 465 3.85 -15.66 -12.93
N ILE A 466 5.02 -15.03 -12.99
CA ILE A 466 5.94 -14.92 -11.84
C ILE A 466 5.42 -13.85 -10.90
N ARG A 467 5.03 -12.68 -11.44
CA ARG A 467 4.36 -11.56 -10.76
C ARG A 467 3.40 -10.84 -11.72
N GLN A 468 2.67 -9.81 -11.25
CA GLN A 468 1.94 -8.94 -12.17
C GLN A 468 2.92 -8.36 -13.21
N GLY A 469 2.57 -8.49 -14.49
CA GLY A 469 3.41 -8.04 -15.60
C GLY A 469 4.71 -8.78 -15.83
N LEU A 470 5.02 -9.83 -15.06
CA LEU A 470 6.23 -10.63 -15.23
C LEU A 470 5.91 -12.11 -15.40
N THR A 471 6.43 -12.71 -16.45
CA THR A 471 6.32 -14.13 -16.76
C THR A 471 7.71 -14.74 -16.91
N GLU A 472 7.76 -16.06 -17.04
CA GLU A 472 8.97 -16.71 -17.57
C GLU A 472 9.25 -16.22 -19.00
N PRO A 473 10.51 -16.23 -19.45
CA PRO A 473 10.85 -15.93 -20.84
C PRO A 473 10.04 -16.78 -21.82
N THR A 474 9.31 -16.13 -22.71
CA THR A 474 8.47 -16.76 -23.73
C THR A 474 8.55 -15.98 -25.03
N TYR A 475 8.25 -16.64 -26.15
CA TYR A 475 8.17 -15.99 -27.46
C TYR A 475 7.03 -16.59 -28.29
N ILE A 476 6.61 -15.83 -29.30
CA ILE A 476 5.81 -16.33 -30.41
C ILE A 476 6.65 -16.14 -31.68
N GLU A 477 7.00 -17.23 -32.33
CA GLU A 477 7.69 -17.23 -33.61
C GLU A 477 6.65 -17.06 -34.73
N LEU A 478 6.84 -16.03 -35.56
CA LEU A 478 5.96 -15.72 -36.69
C LEU A 478 6.58 -16.25 -38.00
N ASP A 479 5.94 -17.24 -38.60
CA ASP A 479 6.24 -17.67 -39.96
C ASP A 479 5.49 -16.78 -40.95
N LEU A 480 6.23 -15.91 -41.64
CA LEU A 480 5.70 -14.99 -42.64
C LEU A 480 5.51 -15.67 -44.02
N GLY A 481 5.91 -16.92 -44.19
CA GLY A 481 5.91 -17.60 -45.48
C GLY A 481 6.87 -16.95 -46.50
N GLN A 482 6.59 -17.15 -47.78
CA GLN A 482 7.37 -16.56 -48.86
C GLN A 482 7.02 -15.08 -49.02
N LEU A 483 8.04 -14.22 -48.95
CA LEU A 483 7.93 -12.77 -49.14
C LEU A 483 8.49 -12.36 -50.50
N ASP A 484 7.70 -11.64 -51.29
CA ASP A 484 8.15 -11.08 -52.56
C ASP A 484 8.96 -9.80 -52.29
N SER A 485 10.27 -9.82 -52.58
CA SER A 485 11.22 -8.70 -52.39
C SER A 485 11.37 -8.18 -50.95
N PRO A 486 12.00 -8.95 -50.02
CA PRO A 486 12.10 -8.62 -48.60
C PRO A 486 13.18 -7.58 -48.27
N GLU A 487 13.28 -6.49 -49.05
CA GLU A 487 14.23 -5.40 -48.74
C GLU A 487 13.82 -4.62 -47.49
N ARG A 488 12.50 -4.58 -47.20
CA ARG A 488 11.95 -3.97 -45.99
C ARG A 488 10.65 -4.66 -45.59
N ILE A 489 10.67 -5.30 -44.43
CA ILE A 489 9.49 -5.91 -43.81
C ILE A 489 8.95 -4.93 -42.76
N THR A 490 7.65 -4.71 -42.71
CA THR A 490 7.00 -3.91 -41.68
C THR A 490 5.91 -4.73 -41.03
N LEU A 491 6.04 -4.97 -39.73
CA LEU A 491 5.11 -5.75 -38.94
C LEU A 491 4.15 -4.81 -38.21
N PHE A 492 2.85 -5.04 -38.36
CA PHE A 492 1.81 -4.30 -37.66
C PHE A 492 1.28 -5.18 -36.52
N LEU A 493 1.67 -4.84 -35.29
CA LEU A 493 1.25 -5.56 -34.09
C LEU A 493 0.27 -4.72 -33.27
N THR A 494 -0.67 -5.39 -32.62
CA THR A 494 -1.57 -4.79 -31.63
C THR A 494 -1.60 -5.72 -30.44
N GLY A 495 -1.30 -5.18 -29.27
CA GLY A 495 -1.24 -5.93 -28.04
C GLY A 495 -1.43 -5.01 -26.85
N TRP A 496 -1.78 -5.62 -25.73
CA TRP A 496 -1.86 -4.96 -24.43
C TRP A 496 -0.91 -5.67 -23.48
N ILE A 497 -0.27 -4.91 -22.60
CA ILE A 497 0.50 -5.46 -21.50
C ILE A 497 -0.13 -5.00 -20.19
N GLN A 498 -0.12 -5.87 -19.19
CA GLN A 498 -0.41 -5.48 -17.81
C GLN A 498 0.94 -5.23 -17.14
N PRO A 499 1.37 -3.98 -16.88
CA PRO A 499 2.69 -3.71 -16.35
C PRO A 499 2.78 -4.01 -14.84
N GLY A 500 4.00 -4.09 -14.32
CA GLY A 500 4.23 -3.88 -12.90
C GLY A 500 4.11 -2.40 -12.55
N ASP A 501 3.71 -2.10 -11.31
CA ASP A 501 3.76 -0.75 -10.74
C ASP A 501 5.13 -0.44 -10.12
N THR A 502 5.36 0.81 -9.69
CA THR A 502 6.63 1.24 -9.08
C THR A 502 7.03 0.39 -7.89
N SER A 503 6.10 0.12 -6.96
CA SER A 503 6.33 -0.70 -5.77
C SER A 503 6.78 -2.11 -6.18
N LEU A 504 6.07 -2.73 -7.12
CA LEU A 504 6.41 -4.05 -7.63
C LEU A 504 7.75 -4.08 -8.37
N ASN A 505 8.09 -3.04 -9.13
CA ASN A 505 9.35 -2.96 -9.87
C ASN A 505 10.55 -2.85 -8.92
N ILE A 506 10.46 -1.98 -7.90
CA ILE A 506 11.48 -1.87 -6.85
C ILE A 506 11.61 -3.22 -6.15
N ALA A 507 10.47 -3.81 -5.75
CA ALA A 507 10.42 -5.10 -5.09
C ALA A 507 11.06 -6.24 -5.91
N LEU A 508 10.85 -6.25 -7.23
CA LEU A 508 11.49 -7.21 -8.13
C LEU A 508 13.01 -7.04 -8.18
N SER A 509 13.49 -5.80 -8.17
CA SER A 509 14.92 -5.50 -8.24
C SER A 509 15.71 -5.89 -6.98
N GLN A 510 15.03 -6.04 -5.84
CA GLN A 510 15.63 -6.46 -4.57
C GLN A 510 15.88 -7.98 -4.46
N ASP A 511 15.27 -8.82 -5.32
CA ASP A 511 15.53 -10.26 -5.33
C ASP A 511 16.64 -10.60 -6.34
N PRO A 512 17.89 -10.90 -5.89
CA PRO A 512 19.02 -11.14 -6.78
C PRO A 512 18.90 -12.43 -7.61
N ARG A 513 17.88 -13.26 -7.37
CA ARG A 513 17.60 -14.47 -8.16
C ARG A 513 16.73 -14.19 -9.38
N LEU A 514 16.06 -13.04 -9.41
CA LEU A 514 15.23 -12.62 -10.53
C LEU A 514 16.06 -11.82 -11.52
N GLU A 515 15.89 -12.10 -12.80
CA GLU A 515 16.44 -11.25 -13.86
C GLU A 515 15.65 -9.95 -13.93
N ALA A 516 16.31 -8.88 -14.40
CA ALA A 516 15.63 -7.62 -14.67
C ALA A 516 14.47 -7.85 -15.65
N ALA A 517 13.30 -7.29 -15.34
CA ALA A 517 12.14 -7.38 -16.21
C ALA A 517 12.47 -6.83 -17.59
N ARG A 518 12.10 -7.56 -18.64
CA ARG A 518 12.29 -7.15 -20.04
C ARG A 518 10.94 -6.84 -20.66
N TYR A 519 10.85 -5.70 -21.32
CA TYR A 519 9.70 -5.38 -22.17
C TYR A 519 9.65 -6.33 -23.38
N PRO A 520 8.47 -6.54 -23.98
CA PRO A 520 8.36 -7.26 -25.24
C PRO A 520 9.29 -6.65 -26.29
N SER A 521 10.09 -7.49 -26.93
CA SER A 521 10.99 -7.10 -28.01
C SER A 521 10.75 -7.96 -29.25
N ILE A 522 11.22 -7.48 -30.41
CA ILE A 522 11.16 -8.21 -31.67
C ILE A 522 12.57 -8.73 -31.97
N GLN A 523 12.64 -9.99 -32.39
CA GLN A 523 13.88 -10.58 -32.91
C GLN A 523 13.69 -11.01 -34.36
N THR A 524 14.74 -10.92 -35.15
CA THR A 524 14.79 -11.43 -36.53
C THR A 524 16.04 -12.28 -36.74
N PRO A 525 15.98 -13.34 -37.57
CA PRO A 525 17.16 -14.13 -37.90
C PRO A 525 18.12 -13.32 -38.78
N ASP A 526 19.41 -13.39 -38.47
CA ASP A 526 20.48 -12.86 -39.32
C ASP A 526 20.79 -13.80 -40.50
N VAL A 527 21.77 -13.42 -41.33
CA VAL A 527 22.20 -14.19 -42.51
C VAL A 527 22.75 -15.59 -42.16
N ASP A 528 23.16 -15.79 -40.91
CA ASP A 528 23.67 -17.06 -40.40
C ASP A 528 22.56 -17.87 -39.67
N GLY A 529 21.34 -17.34 -39.62
CA GLY A 529 20.18 -17.95 -38.95
C GLY A 529 20.13 -17.71 -37.44
N ASN A 530 20.98 -16.83 -36.88
CA ASN A 530 20.93 -16.49 -35.46
C ASN A 530 19.91 -15.37 -35.22
N TRP A 531 19.05 -15.54 -34.22
CA TRP A 531 18.08 -14.51 -33.85
C TRP A 531 18.75 -13.33 -33.16
N ARG A 532 18.43 -12.11 -33.62
CA ARG A 532 18.92 -10.85 -33.05
C ARG A 532 17.75 -9.92 -32.80
N GLU A 533 17.79 -9.22 -31.67
CA GLU A 533 16.85 -8.16 -31.34
C GLU A 533 17.02 -6.97 -32.30
N THR A 534 15.92 -6.42 -32.81
CA THR A 534 15.91 -5.39 -33.86
C THR A 534 15.18 -4.12 -33.47
#